data_AF-B5JKD2-F1
#
_entry.id   AF-B5JKD2-F1
#
_cell.length_a   1.000
_cell.length_b   1.000
_cell.length_c   1.000
_cell.angle_alpha   90.00
_cell.angle_beta   90.00
_cell.angle_gamma   90.00
#
_symmetry.space_group_name_H-M   'P 1'
#
loop_
_entity.id
_entity.type
_entity.pdbx_description
1 polymer ?
#
loop_
_entity_poly.entity_id
_entity_poly.type
_entity_poly.pdbx_seq_one_letter_code
_entity_poly.pdbx_strand_id
1 'polypeptide(L)'
;MSLNRYEQLLHDYIESLPEEKRYWVDRVVEVARGSGRREEAALGLNAELWEYFEERSRSESAFAEALQPGGGRISMLNLSEYLLRMWTPAAAGKKGVQRQ
;
A
#
# COMPACT_ATOMS: atom_id res chain seq x y z
N MET A 1 9.78 5.10 7.51
CA MET A 1 9.41 3.82 8.14
C MET A 1 9.96 2.70 7.28
N SER A 2 10.40 1.60 7.89
CA SER A 2 10.87 0.41 7.17
C SER A 2 9.69 -0.54 6.98
N LEU A 3 9.64 -1.23 5.84
CA LEU A 3 8.67 -2.30 5.61
C LEU A 3 9.09 -3.54 6.40
N ASN A 4 8.11 -4.25 6.97
CA ASN A 4 8.32 -5.59 7.51
C ASN A 4 8.45 -6.62 6.36
N ARG A 5 8.79 -7.88 6.67
CA ARG A 5 8.98 -8.94 5.65
C ARG A 5 7.74 -9.12 4.74
N TYR A 6 6.54 -9.08 5.29
CA TYR A 6 5.29 -9.27 4.55
C TYR A 6 4.99 -8.08 3.64
N GLU A 7 5.15 -6.88 4.18
CA GLU A 7 5.02 -5.62 3.47
C GLU A 7 6.02 -5.52 2.31
N GLN A 8 7.27 -5.91 2.55
CA GLN A 8 8.32 -5.92 1.52
C GLN A 8 8.03 -6.93 0.42
N LEU A 9 7.63 -8.16 0.78
CA LEU A 9 7.29 -9.20 -0.19
C LEU A 9 6.15 -8.75 -1.11
N LEU A 10 5.09 -8.18 -0.53
CA LEU A 10 3.95 -7.70 -1.31
C LEU A 10 4.33 -6.53 -2.22
N HIS A 11 5.10 -5.58 -1.70
CA HIS A 11 5.61 -4.47 -2.48
C HIS A 11 6.42 -4.95 -3.70
N ASP A 12 7.35 -5.86 -3.49
CA ASP A 12 8.24 -6.35 -4.55
C ASP A 12 7.47 -7.14 -5.61
N TYR A 13 6.47 -7.92 -5.18
CA TYR A 13 5.56 -8.62 -6.09
C TYR A 13 4.77 -7.63 -6.95
N ILE A 14 4.13 -6.61 -6.34
CA ILE A 14 3.38 -5.58 -7.08
C ILE A 14 4.30 -4.85 -8.07
N GLU A 15 5.50 -4.44 -7.64
CA GLU A 15 6.45 -3.72 -8.50
C GLU A 15 6.96 -4.58 -9.66
N SER A 16 7.02 -5.90 -9.51
CA SER A 16 7.46 -6.83 -10.55
C SER A 16 6.43 -7.06 -11.67
N LEU A 17 5.15 -6.74 -11.42
CA LEU A 17 4.04 -6.99 -12.32
C LEU A 17 3.40 -5.67 -12.80
N PRO A 18 3.61 -5.25 -14.06
CA PRO A 18 3.15 -3.94 -14.53
C PRO A 18 1.64 -3.71 -14.43
N GLU A 19 0.84 -4.77 -14.64
CA GLU A 19 -0.62 -4.70 -14.57
C GLU A 19 -1.11 -4.52 -13.13
N GLU A 20 -0.56 -5.30 -12.19
CA GLU A 20 -0.83 -5.18 -10.76
C GLU A 20 -0.40 -3.81 -10.24
N LYS A 21 0.80 -3.36 -10.60
CA LYS A 21 1.28 -2.02 -10.26
C LYS A 21 0.32 -0.94 -10.73
N ARG A 22 -0.17 -1.02 -11.97
CA ARG A 22 -1.12 -0.05 -12.51
C ARG A 22 -2.43 -0.05 -11.71
N TYR A 23 -2.99 -1.23 -11.46
CA TYR A 23 -4.19 -1.38 -10.63
C TYR A 23 -4.00 -0.74 -9.25
N TRP A 24 -2.90 -1.06 -8.57
CA TRP A 24 -2.63 -0.55 -7.22
C TRP A 24 -2.35 0.96 -7.21
N VAL A 25 -1.67 1.51 -8.22
CA VAL A 25 -1.51 2.96 -8.37
C VAL A 25 -2.88 3.64 -8.49
N ASP A 26 -3.74 3.15 -9.38
CA ASP A 26 -5.07 3.71 -9.59
C ASP A 26 -5.91 3.62 -8.31
N ARG A 27 -5.87 2.48 -7.61
CA ARG A 27 -6.58 2.25 -6.35
C ARG A 27 -6.09 3.15 -5.21
N VAL A 28 -4.78 3.28 -5.04
CA VAL A 28 -4.18 4.16 -4.02
C VAL A 28 -4.56 5.62 -4.28
N VAL A 29 -4.57 6.05 -5.54
CA VAL A 29 -5.01 7.41 -5.92
C VAL A 29 -6.50 7.62 -5.64
N GLU A 30 -7.35 6.63 -5.93
CA GLU A 30 -8.78 6.67 -5.63
C GLU A 30 -9.04 6.80 -4.12
N VAL A 31 -8.43 5.94 -3.31
CA VAL A 31 -8.58 5.95 -1.84
C VAL A 31 -8.10 7.27 -1.24
N ALA A 32 -6.97 7.80 -1.73
CA ALA A 32 -6.44 9.07 -1.27
C ALA A 32 -7.35 10.27 -1.63
N ARG A 33 -8.04 10.23 -2.77
CA ARG A 33 -9.01 11.27 -3.16
C ARG A 33 -10.31 11.21 -2.37
N GLY A 34 -10.75 10.00 -2.01
CA GLY A 34 -11.97 9.78 -1.23
C GLY A 34 -11.81 10.06 0.27
N SER A 35 -10.57 10.06 0.78
CA SER A 35 -10.27 10.25 2.20
C SER A 35 -9.98 11.72 2.53
N GLY A 36 -10.56 12.23 3.62
CA GLY A 36 -10.29 13.60 4.09
C GLY A 36 -8.89 13.74 4.72
N ARG A 37 -8.34 12.64 5.26
CA ARG A 37 -7.02 12.59 5.88
C ARG A 37 -6.18 11.42 5.35
N ARG A 38 -4.87 11.61 5.34
CA ARG A 38 -3.90 10.59 4.90
C ARG A 38 -3.92 9.34 5.78
N GLU A 39 -4.16 9.50 7.08
CA GLU A 39 -4.27 8.40 8.03
C GLU A 39 -5.48 7.50 7.72
N GLU A 40 -6.63 8.11 7.37
CA GLU A 40 -7.83 7.36 6.96
C GLU A 40 -7.58 6.57 5.67
N ALA A 41 -6.90 7.19 4.69
CA ALA A 41 -6.50 6.50 3.46
C ALA A 41 -5.56 5.32 3.75
N ALA A 42 -4.61 5.48 4.68
CA ALA A 42 -3.67 4.43 5.05
C ALA A 42 -4.35 3.24 5.73
N LEU A 43 -5.34 3.51 6.60
CA LEU A 43 -6.16 2.49 7.26
C LEU A 43 -7.06 1.74 6.27
N GLY A 44 -7.62 2.44 5.28
CA GLY A 44 -8.38 1.81 4.19
C GLY A 44 -7.53 0.85 3.38
N LEU A 45 -6.37 1.32 2.90
CA LEU A 45 -5.41 0.49 2.17
C LEU A 45 -4.85 -0.67 3.00
N ASN A 46 -4.70 -0.49 4.32
CA ASN A 46 -4.18 -1.53 5.19
C ASN A 46 -5.07 -2.79 5.21
N ALA A 47 -6.39 -2.63 5.06
CA ALA A 47 -7.29 -3.77 4.94
C ALA A 47 -7.19 -4.43 3.57
N GLU A 48 -7.29 -3.64 2.50
CA GLU A 48 -7.25 -4.15 1.13
C GLU A 48 -5.93 -4.87 0.81
N LEU A 49 -4.80 -4.33 1.26
CA LEU A 49 -3.48 -4.95 1.06
C LEU A 49 -3.33 -6.27 1.82
N TRP A 50 -3.93 -6.40 3.01
CA TRP A 50 -3.92 -7.66 3.74
C TRP A 50 -4.77 -8.72 3.05
N GLU A 51 -5.98 -8.37 2.62
CA GLU A 51 -6.87 -9.28 1.90
C GLU A 51 -6.23 -9.76 0.59
N TYR A 52 -5.58 -8.84 -0.14
CA TYR A 52 -4.85 -9.20 -1.34
C TYR A 52 -3.64 -10.09 -1.06
N PHE A 53 -2.90 -9.84 0.03
CA PHE A 53 -1.82 -10.73 0.47
C PHE A 53 -2.35 -12.16 0.72
N GLU A 54 -3.47 -12.28 1.44
CA GLU A 54 -4.10 -13.57 1.73
C GLU A 54 -4.58 -14.27 0.46
N GLU A 55 -5.15 -13.53 -0.50
CA GLU A 55 -5.53 -14.08 -1.79
C GLU A 55 -4.32 -14.61 -2.56
N ARG A 56 -3.24 -13.82 -2.65
CA ARG A 56 -2.01 -14.24 -3.34
C ARG A 56 -1.36 -15.44 -2.65
N SER A 57 -1.44 -15.55 -1.33
CA SER A 57 -0.93 -16.72 -0.60
C SER A 57 -1.58 -18.06 -0.97
N ARG A 58 -2.76 -18.04 -1.62
CA ARG A 58 -3.43 -19.25 -2.10
C ARG A 58 -2.89 -19.73 -3.45
N SER A 59 -2.26 -18.84 -4.22
CA SER A 59 -1.83 -19.11 -5.60
C SER A 59 -0.31 -19.02 -5.76
N GLU A 60 0.36 -18.19 -4.97
CA GLU A 60 1.79 -17.91 -5.06
C GLU A 60 2.54 -18.53 -3.87
N SER A 61 3.49 -19.44 -4.15
CA SER A 61 4.22 -20.19 -3.12
C SER A 61 5.03 -19.27 -2.19
N ALA A 62 5.60 -18.19 -2.72
CA ALA A 62 6.39 -17.24 -1.93
C ALA A 62 5.57 -16.59 -0.79
N PHE A 63 4.29 -16.34 -1.02
CA PHE A 63 3.37 -15.79 -0.02
C PHE A 63 2.92 -16.87 0.97
N ALA A 64 2.62 -18.08 0.48
CA ALA A 64 2.26 -19.22 1.31
C ALA A 64 3.37 -19.58 2.31
N GLU A 65 4.62 -19.62 1.86
CA GLU A 65 5.80 -19.92 2.68
C GLU A 65 6.14 -18.81 3.68
N ALA A 66 5.74 -17.57 3.39
CA ALA A 66 5.92 -16.45 4.32
C ALA A 66 4.92 -16.48 5.48
N LEU A 67 3.71 -17.02 5.25
CA LEU A 67 2.69 -17.16 6.29
C LEU A 67 3.08 -18.25 7.29
N GLN A 68 3.05 -17.91 8.57
CA GLN A 68 3.18 -18.90 9.63
C GLN A 68 1.83 -19.56 9.87
N PRO A 69 1.76 -20.90 9.96
CA PRO A 69 0.53 -21.60 10.34
C PRO A 69 0.01 -21.08 11.68
N GLY A 70 -1.23 -20.59 11.71
CA GLY A 70 -1.83 -20.00 12.92
C GLY A 70 -1.47 -18.53 13.18
N GLY A 71 -0.79 -17.86 12.25
CA GLY A 71 -0.55 -16.43 12.31
C GLY A 71 -1.83 -15.61 12.15
N GLY A 72 -2.01 -14.58 12.99
CA GLY A 72 -3.11 -13.64 12.87
C GLY A 72 -2.88 -12.61 11.76
N ARG A 73 -3.86 -11.70 11.59
CA ARG A 73 -3.78 -10.59 10.65
C ARG A 73 -2.52 -9.73 10.90
N ILE A 74 -1.76 -9.49 9.84
CA ILE A 74 -0.56 -8.65 9.90
C ILE A 74 -0.91 -7.25 9.41
N SER A 75 -0.41 -6.25 10.12
CA SER A 75 -0.55 -4.86 9.70
C SER A 75 0.26 -4.60 8.43
N MET A 76 -0.40 -4.00 7.45
CA MET A 76 0.18 -3.50 6.20
C MET A 76 0.30 -1.96 6.22
N LEU A 77 0.24 -1.35 7.40
CA LEU A 77 0.15 0.09 7.55
C LEU A 77 1.39 0.82 7.02
N ASN A 78 2.60 0.31 7.23
CA ASN A 78 3.80 0.97 6.70
C ASN A 78 3.81 0.90 5.17
N LEU A 79 3.35 -0.21 4.60
CA LEU A 79 3.18 -0.34 3.15
C LEU A 79 2.13 0.66 2.64
N SER A 80 0.96 0.74 3.26
CA SER A 80 -0.08 1.72 2.90
C SER A 80 0.47 3.15 2.86
N GLU A 81 1.16 3.57 3.93
CA GLU A 81 1.73 4.90 4.03
C GLU A 81 2.84 5.16 3.01
N TYR A 82 3.65 4.13 2.75
CA TYR A 82 4.70 4.16 1.74
C TYR A 82 4.11 4.34 0.34
N LEU A 83 3.11 3.55 -0.04
CA LEU A 83 2.43 3.64 -1.34
C LEU A 83 1.75 4.99 -1.53
N LEU A 84 1.04 5.48 -0.49
CA LEU A 84 0.48 6.82 -0.50
C LEU A 84 1.56 7.89 -0.71
N ARG A 85 2.78 7.70 -0.20
CA ARG A 85 3.87 8.70 -0.39
C ARG A 85 4.41 8.67 -1.81
N MET A 86 4.50 7.48 -2.39
CA MET A 86 5.11 7.27 -3.70
C MET A 86 4.18 7.64 -4.85
N TRP A 87 2.89 7.27 -4.75
CA TRP A 87 1.96 7.32 -5.89
C TRP A 87 0.91 8.40 -5.77
N THR A 88 0.69 8.95 -4.58
CA THR A 88 -0.05 10.20 -4.47
C THR A 88 0.99 11.29 -4.29
N PRO A 89 1.18 12.17 -5.28
CA PRO A 89 1.83 13.42 -5.01
C PRO A 89 1.01 14.03 -3.87
N ALA A 90 1.64 14.23 -2.70
CA ALA A 90 1.12 15.21 -1.77
C ALA A 90 0.77 16.43 -2.63
N ALA A 91 -0.33 17.11 -2.33
CA ALA A 91 -0.49 18.48 -2.79
C ALA A 91 0.73 19.25 -2.25
N ALA A 92 1.86 19.18 -2.96
CA ALA A 92 3.04 19.95 -2.74
C ALA A 92 2.50 21.36 -2.76
N GLY A 93 2.60 22.00 -1.59
CA GLY A 93 1.65 23.02 -1.20
C GLY A 93 1.34 24.01 -2.31
N LYS A 94 0.15 24.60 -2.23
CA LYS A 94 0.03 26.02 -2.53
C LYS A 94 1.11 26.74 -1.70
N LYS A 95 2.34 26.81 -2.22
CA LYS A 95 3.30 27.82 -1.83
C LYS A 95 2.56 29.11 -2.12
N GLY A 96 2.15 29.80 -1.06
CA GLY A 96 1.74 31.18 -1.20
C GLY A 96 2.79 31.86 -2.05
N VAL A 97 2.36 32.42 -3.18
CA VAL A 97 3.13 33.41 -3.92
C VAL A 97 3.30 34.56 -2.93
N GLN A 98 4.38 34.54 -2.17
CA GLN A 98 4.84 35.71 -1.44
C GLN A 98 5.45 36.62 -2.49
N ARG A 99 4.60 37.50 -3.04
CA ARG A 99 5.05 38.67 -3.79
C ARG A 99 5.93 39.50 -2.84
N GLN A 100 7.17 39.73 -3.23
CA GLN A 100 7.96 40.89 -2.81
C GLN A 100 8.39 41.62 -4.07
#